data_AF-G3Q0M7-F1
#
_entry.id   AF-G3Q0M7-F1
#
_cell.length_a   1.000
_cell.length_b   1.000
_cell.length_c   1.000
_cell.angle_alpha   90.00
_cell.angle_beta   90.00
_cell.angle_gamma   90.00
#
_symmetry.space_group_name_H-M   'P 1'
#
loop_
_entity.id
_entity.type
_entity.pdbx_description
1 polymer ?
#
loop_
_entity_poly.entity_id
_entity_poly.type
_entity_poly.pdbx_seq_one_letter_code
_entity_poly.pdbx_strand_id
1 'polypeptide(L)'
;MATPLPPPQHGGIDHNLPTCGDTQCSSHGTCVPSMDGGLVCDCNLGYQGETCDDTVNGSLSLPLTLSVLAVIIGILIVAVILAKLRRKQKKRNRKHLEEKHGYDIVA
;
A
#
# COMPACT_ATOMS: atom_id res chain seq x y z
N MET A 1 0.63 -3.21 -70.42
CA MET A 1 1.30 -2.14 -69.65
C MET A 1 0.80 -2.30 -68.22
N ALA A 2 1.50 -3.09 -67.41
CA ALA A 2 1.06 -3.39 -66.05
C ALA A 2 1.72 -2.38 -65.10
N THR A 3 0.90 -1.56 -64.46
CA THR A 3 1.34 -0.64 -63.40
C THR A 3 1.75 -1.49 -62.19
N PRO A 4 3.00 -1.43 -61.70
CA PRO A 4 3.40 -2.16 -60.49
C PRO A 4 2.69 -1.55 -59.27
N LEU A 5 1.97 -2.38 -58.49
CA LEU A 5 1.45 -1.95 -57.19
C LEU A 5 2.62 -1.71 -56.21
N PRO A 6 2.64 -0.60 -55.46
CA PRO A 6 3.66 -0.35 -54.46
C PRO A 6 3.55 -1.36 -53.29
N PRO A 7 4.67 -1.70 -52.62
CA PRO A 7 4.70 -2.60 -51.48
C PRO A 7 3.85 -2.06 -50.31
N PRO A 8 3.30 -2.94 -49.45
CA PRO A 8 2.54 -2.51 -48.28
C PRO A 8 3.42 -1.63 -47.37
N GLN A 9 3.06 -0.36 -47.29
CA GLN A 9 3.76 0.68 -46.55
C GLN A 9 3.55 0.46 -45.04
N HIS A 10 4.36 -0.40 -44.41
CA HIS A 10 4.54 -0.40 -42.95
C HIS A 10 5.48 0.75 -42.58
N GLY A 11 4.97 1.97 -42.62
CA GLY A 11 5.76 3.18 -42.38
C GLY A 11 4.97 4.25 -41.66
N GLY A 12 5.03 4.20 -40.32
CA GLY A 12 4.53 5.24 -39.43
C GLY A 12 4.90 4.92 -37.99
N ILE A 13 6.15 5.18 -37.60
CA ILE A 13 6.59 5.11 -36.20
C ILE A 13 6.25 6.46 -35.56
N ASP A 14 4.96 6.67 -35.29
CA ASP A 14 4.57 7.70 -34.34
C ASP A 14 5.10 7.25 -32.97
N HIS A 15 6.06 7.98 -32.41
CA HIS A 15 6.70 7.73 -31.11
C HIS A 15 5.75 7.87 -29.90
N ASN A 16 4.44 7.66 -30.13
CA ASN A 16 3.37 7.74 -29.16
C ASN A 16 2.41 6.53 -29.23
N LEU A 17 2.75 5.50 -30.03
CA LEU A 17 2.07 4.21 -29.99
C LEU A 17 2.91 3.24 -29.14
N PRO A 18 2.35 2.64 -28.08
CA PRO A 18 3.11 1.70 -27.24
C PRO A 18 3.56 0.53 -28.11
N THR A 19 4.81 0.57 -28.56
CA THR A 19 5.47 -0.58 -29.16
C THR A 19 5.90 -1.42 -27.98
N CYS A 20 5.57 -2.71 -27.96
CA CYS A 20 6.06 -3.57 -26.91
C CYS A 20 7.56 -3.75 -27.05
N GLY A 21 8.31 -2.84 -26.43
CA GLY A 21 9.63 -3.14 -25.94
C GLY A 21 9.46 -4.20 -24.86
N ASP A 22 10.37 -5.18 -24.83
CA ASP A 22 10.37 -6.31 -23.89
C ASP A 22 10.27 -5.90 -22.40
N THR A 23 10.39 -4.60 -22.09
CA THR A 23 10.34 -4.00 -20.76
C THR A 23 9.00 -3.36 -20.37
N GLN A 24 8.01 -3.22 -21.27
CA GLN A 24 6.79 -2.43 -20.99
C GLN A 24 5.80 -3.12 -20.06
N CYS A 25 5.65 -4.46 -20.16
CA CYS A 25 4.79 -5.25 -19.26
C CYS A 25 5.57 -5.78 -18.03
N SER A 26 6.60 -5.04 -17.58
CA SER A 26 7.48 -5.36 -16.44
C SER A 26 7.98 -6.82 -16.39
N SER A 27 8.08 -7.52 -17.53
CA SER A 27 8.31 -8.98 -17.64
C SER A 27 7.30 -9.86 -16.88
N HIS A 28 6.23 -9.27 -16.35
CA HIS A 28 5.17 -9.91 -15.57
C HIS A 28 3.89 -10.13 -16.38
N GLY A 29 3.89 -9.81 -17.68
CA GLY A 29 2.78 -10.08 -18.58
C GLY A 29 3.24 -10.31 -20.02
N THR A 30 2.32 -10.80 -20.85
CA THR A 30 2.51 -10.99 -22.29
C THR A 30 1.88 -9.84 -23.04
N CYS A 31 2.58 -9.30 -24.01
CA CYS A 31 2.06 -8.21 -24.81
C CYS A 31 1.17 -8.71 -25.95
N VAL A 32 -0.08 -8.27 -26.00
CA VAL A 32 -1.04 -8.68 -27.02
C VAL A 32 -1.63 -7.47 -27.77
N PRO A 33 -1.73 -7.53 -29.11
CA PRO A 33 -2.42 -6.51 -29.88
C PRO A 33 -3.93 -6.63 -29.67
N SER A 34 -4.59 -5.51 -29.36
CA SER A 34 -6.03 -5.43 -29.17
C SER A 34 -6.74 -5.14 -30.49
N MET A 35 -8.01 -5.56 -30.59
CA MET A 35 -8.80 -5.45 -31.83
C MET A 35 -9.01 -4.00 -32.30
N ASP A 36 -8.92 -3.03 -31.39
CA ASP A 36 -9.09 -1.59 -31.68
C ASP A 36 -7.80 -0.91 -32.16
N GLY A 37 -6.74 -1.67 -32.45
CA GLY A 37 -5.43 -1.14 -32.84
C GLY A 37 -4.59 -0.63 -31.66
N GLY A 38 -5.05 -0.82 -30.43
CA GLY A 38 -4.30 -0.58 -29.20
C GLY A 38 -3.45 -1.78 -28.79
N LEU A 39 -2.48 -1.56 -27.90
CA LEU A 39 -1.65 -2.60 -27.30
C LEU A 39 -2.09 -2.81 -25.84
N VAL A 40 -2.25 -4.06 -25.41
CA VAL A 40 -2.64 -4.39 -24.02
C VAL A 40 -1.67 -5.43 -23.45
N CYS A 41 -1.28 -5.26 -22.20
CA CYS A 41 -0.54 -6.27 -21.45
C CYS A 41 -1.52 -7.30 -20.83
N ASP A 42 -1.36 -8.57 -21.18
CA ASP A 42 -2.01 -9.70 -20.54
C ASP A 42 -1.16 -10.14 -19.33
N CYS A 43 -1.55 -9.69 -18.14
CA CYS A 43 -0.77 -9.90 -16.92
C CYS A 43 -0.85 -11.34 -16.41
N ASN A 44 0.28 -11.89 -15.95
CA ASN A 44 0.32 -13.19 -15.31
C ASN A 44 -0.47 -13.19 -13.99
N LEU A 45 -0.91 -14.37 -13.57
CA LEU A 45 -1.72 -14.57 -12.37
C LEU A 45 -1.05 -13.95 -11.14
N GLY A 46 -1.66 -12.89 -10.60
CA GLY A 46 -1.15 -12.16 -9.42
C GLY A 46 -0.58 -10.77 -9.71
N TYR A 47 -0.54 -10.34 -10.98
CA TYR A 47 -0.15 -8.99 -11.41
C TYR A 47 -1.32 -8.29 -12.11
N GLN A 48 -1.37 -6.97 -11.99
CA GLN A 48 -2.45 -6.08 -12.42
C GLN A 48 -1.85 -4.73 -12.88
N GLY A 49 -2.70 -3.87 -13.43
CA GLY A 49 -2.30 -2.55 -13.91
C GLY A 49 -1.88 -2.57 -15.39
N GLU A 50 -1.72 -1.38 -15.97
CA GLU A 50 -1.43 -1.21 -17.40
C GLU A 50 -0.09 -1.85 -17.82
N THR A 51 0.86 -1.91 -16.90
CA THR A 51 2.22 -2.45 -17.12
C THR A 51 2.47 -3.76 -16.36
N CYS A 52 1.45 -4.36 -15.73
CA CYS A 52 1.60 -5.53 -14.86
C CYS A 52 2.61 -5.33 -13.71
N ASP A 53 2.77 -4.09 -13.23
CA ASP A 53 3.65 -3.76 -12.10
C ASP A 53 2.95 -3.99 -10.74
N ASP A 54 1.63 -3.83 -10.69
CA ASP A 54 0.88 -3.95 -9.45
C ASP A 54 0.63 -5.43 -9.11
N THR A 55 1.12 -5.91 -7.97
CA THR A 55 0.74 -7.26 -7.51
C THR A 55 -0.60 -7.23 -6.77
N VAL A 56 -1.49 -8.20 -7.07
CA VAL A 56 -2.76 -8.43 -6.32
C VAL A 56 -2.51 -8.58 -4.81
N ASN A 57 -1.33 -9.09 -4.46
CA ASN A 57 -0.88 -9.29 -3.08
C ASN A 57 -0.27 -8.02 -2.47
N GLY A 58 0.23 -7.09 -3.28
CA GLY A 58 0.76 -5.80 -2.84
C GLY A 58 -0.34 -4.92 -2.24
N SER A 59 -1.55 -4.99 -2.81
CA SER A 59 -2.74 -4.29 -2.31
C SER A 59 -3.19 -4.75 -0.92
N LEU A 60 -2.82 -5.96 -0.48
CA LEU A 60 -3.07 -6.43 0.89
C LEU A 60 -1.86 -6.16 1.80
N SER A 61 -0.65 -6.24 1.27
CA SER A 61 0.59 -6.03 2.04
C SER A 61 0.71 -4.59 2.58
N LEU A 62 0.29 -3.59 1.80
CA LEU A 62 0.30 -2.20 2.21
C LEU A 62 -0.72 -1.87 3.32
N PRO A 63 -2.02 -2.24 3.23
CA PRO A 63 -2.96 -2.00 4.32
C PRO A 63 -2.66 -2.84 5.55
N LEU A 64 -2.11 -4.06 5.42
CA LEU A 64 -1.73 -4.90 6.56
C LEU A 64 -0.60 -4.27 7.37
N THR A 65 0.46 -3.80 6.72
CA THR A 65 1.60 -3.16 7.40
C THR A 65 1.21 -1.86 8.10
N LEU A 66 0.42 -1.00 7.44
CA LEU A 66 -0.09 0.23 8.05
C LEU A 66 -1.01 -0.06 9.24
N SER A 67 -1.87 -1.07 9.12
CA SER A 67 -2.76 -1.49 10.22
C SER A 67 -1.97 -1.98 11.43
N VAL A 68 -0.95 -2.82 11.20
CA VAL A 68 -0.08 -3.34 12.28
C VAL A 68 0.68 -2.20 12.96
N LEU A 69 1.26 -1.25 12.20
CA LEU A 69 1.94 -0.09 12.76
C LEU A 69 1.01 0.78 13.60
N ALA A 70 -0.20 1.06 13.11
CA ALA A 70 -1.20 1.85 13.84
C ALA A 70 -1.61 1.17 15.15
N VAL A 71 -1.81 -0.15 15.14
CA VAL A 71 -2.14 -0.92 16.35
C VAL A 71 -0.99 -0.89 17.36
N ILE A 72 0.26 -1.08 16.92
CA ILE A 72 1.43 -1.01 17.79
C ILE A 72 1.54 0.39 18.43
N ILE A 73 1.43 1.46 17.62
CA ILE A 73 1.47 2.84 18.12
C ILE A 73 0.33 3.09 19.13
N GLY A 74 -0.89 2.64 18.82
CA GLY A 74 -2.03 2.72 19.72
C GLY A 74 -1.79 2.01 21.05
N ILE A 75 -1.26 0.79 21.03
CA ILE A 75 -0.93 0.02 22.24
C ILE A 75 0.15 0.74 23.07
N LEU A 76 1.19 1.29 22.43
CA LEU A 76 2.23 2.05 23.13
C LEU A 76 1.65 3.31 23.79
N ILE A 77 0.79 4.05 23.09
CA ILE A 77 0.11 5.23 23.64
C ILE A 77 -0.78 4.84 24.82
N VAL A 78 -1.60 3.79 24.68
CA VAL A 78 -2.46 3.28 25.74
C VAL A 78 -1.63 2.82 26.94
N ALA A 79 -0.54 2.09 26.72
CA ALA A 79 0.37 1.65 27.77
C ALA A 79 1.00 2.84 28.51
N VAL A 80 1.43 3.88 27.79
CA VAL A 80 1.98 5.12 28.39
C VAL A 80 0.91 5.87 29.16
N ILE A 81 -0.31 5.99 28.64
CA ILE A 81 -1.45 6.61 29.32
C ILE A 81 -1.76 5.84 30.60
N LEU A 82 -1.94 4.52 30.53
CA LEU A 82 -2.18 3.67 31.70
C LEU A 82 -1.02 3.75 32.70
N ALA A 83 0.24 3.79 32.25
CA ALA A 83 1.38 3.95 33.13
C ALA A 83 1.40 5.32 33.80
N LYS A 84 1.11 6.41 33.07
CA LYS A 84 1.03 7.77 33.60
C LYS A 84 -0.14 7.91 34.57
N LEU A 85 -1.30 7.35 34.23
CA LEU A 85 -2.48 7.31 35.09
C LEU A 85 -2.21 6.49 36.33
N ARG A 86 -1.62 5.29 36.22
CA ARG A 86 -1.21 4.46 37.37
C ARG A 86 -0.17 5.16 38.22
N ARG A 87 0.81 5.87 37.64
CA ARG A 87 1.80 6.68 38.39
C ARG A 87 1.12 7.85 39.11
N LYS A 88 0.21 8.56 38.45
CA LYS A 88 -0.55 9.66 39.03
C LYS A 88 -1.49 9.17 40.12
N GLN A 89 -2.17 8.06 39.89
CA GLN A 89 -3.02 7.36 40.85
C GLN A 89 -2.18 6.88 42.02
N LYS A 90 -1.03 6.24 41.84
CA LYS A 90 -0.16 5.82 42.95
C LYS A 90 0.31 7.01 43.80
N LYS A 91 0.63 8.15 43.17
CA LYS A 91 0.97 9.40 43.88
C LYS A 91 -0.23 10.01 44.60
N ARG A 92 -1.44 9.99 44.00
CA ARG A 92 -2.69 10.47 44.62
C ARG A 92 -3.19 9.53 45.73
N ASN A 93 -3.04 8.23 45.54
CA ASN A 93 -3.45 7.19 46.48
C ASN A 93 -2.59 7.21 47.74
N ARG A 94 -1.29 7.50 47.60
CA ARG A 94 -0.43 7.80 48.76
C ARG A 94 -0.95 9.00 49.55
N LYS A 95 -1.31 10.09 48.89
CA LYS A 95 -1.87 11.28 49.55
C LYS A 95 -3.23 11.02 50.23
N HIS A 96 -4.12 10.25 49.60
CA HIS A 96 -5.39 9.85 50.21
C HIS A 96 -5.22 8.89 51.39
N LEU A 97 -4.19 8.03 51.37
CA LEU A 97 -3.86 7.18 52.52
C LEU A 97 -3.31 8.01 53.69
N GLU A 98 -2.48 9.02 53.40
CA GLU A 98 -2.01 9.99 54.39
C GLU A 98 -3.18 10.83 54.96
N GLU A 99 -4.15 11.23 54.12
CA GLU A 99 -5.37 11.94 54.55
C GLU A 99 -6.29 11.07 55.42
N LYS A 100 -6.55 9.81 55.03
CA LYS A 100 -7.35 8.88 55.84
C LYS A 100 -6.68 8.56 57.17
N HIS A 101 -5.37 8.30 57.16
CA HIS A 101 -4.65 7.99 58.38
C HIS A 101 -4.57 9.21 59.32
N GLY A 102 -4.52 10.43 58.77
CA GLY A 102 -4.62 11.66 59.56
C GLY A 102 -5.99 11.86 60.22
N TYR A 103 -7.09 11.45 59.58
CA TYR A 103 -8.43 11.50 60.16
C TYR A 103 -8.60 10.48 61.31
N ASP A 104 -8.12 9.25 61.14
CA ASP A 104 -8.21 8.20 62.17
C ASP A 104 -7.38 8.49 63.44
N ILE A 105 -6.39 9.39 63.39
CA ILE A 105 -5.57 9.75 64.57
C ILE A 105 -6.23 10.86 65.43
N VAL A 106 -7.18 11.63 64.86
CA VAL A 106 -7.82 12.78 65.52
C VAL A 106 -9.20 12.44 66.11
N ALA A 107 -9.81 11.32 65.71
CA ALA A 107 -11.06 10.79 66.25
C ALA A 107 -10.81 9.88 67.46
#